data_AF-A0A3D1TCY9-F1
#
_entry.id   AF-A0A3D1TCY9-F1
#
_cell.length_a   1.000
_cell.length_b   1.000
_cell.length_c   1.000
_cell.angle_alpha   90.00
_cell.angle_beta   90.00
_cell.angle_gamma   90.00
#
_symmetry.space_group_name_H-M   'P 1'
#
loop_
_entity.id
_entity.type
_entity.pdbx_description
1 polymer ?
#
loop_
_entity_poly.entity_id
_entity_poly.type
_entity_poly.pdbx_seq_one_letter_code
_entity_poly.pdbx_strand_id
1 'polypeptide(L)'
;LLKAYPNLGGFIGCAMTDPVGIGLAIEEMGLQDKTAVVGTSLVSVAGAYLETGAIDAISFWDPADVGYVMNAIAARILAGEAIADGDNLGVPGYEQITLNGKVITGQAWIDVTKENMDQYDF
;
A
#
# COMPACT_ATOMS: atom_id res chain seq x y z
N LEU A 1 9.25 10.02 -18.69
CA LEU A 1 10.44 9.91 -17.83
C LEU A 1 11.50 9.00 -18.46
N LEU A 2 11.20 7.73 -18.73
CA LEU A 2 12.11 6.76 -19.37
C LEU A 2 12.83 7.26 -20.64
N LYS A 3 12.12 7.97 -21.54
CA LYS A 3 12.73 8.56 -22.75
C LYS A 3 13.71 9.71 -22.46
N ALA A 4 13.45 10.51 -21.42
CA ALA A 4 14.27 11.67 -21.08
C ALA A 4 15.48 11.26 -20.22
N TYR A 5 15.34 10.18 -19.45
CA TYR A 5 16.34 9.65 -18.52
C TYR A 5 16.57 8.16 -18.82
N PRO A 6 17.35 7.84 -19.87
CA PRO A 6 17.51 6.45 -20.34
C PRO A 6 18.23 5.52 -19.36
N ASN A 7 18.93 6.09 -18.37
CA ASN A 7 19.62 5.34 -17.30
C ASN A 7 18.90 5.45 -15.96
N LEU A 8 17.60 5.77 -15.95
CA LEU A 8 16.82 5.85 -14.73
C LEU A 8 16.78 4.49 -14.06
N GLY A 9 17.33 4.40 -12.84
CA GLY A 9 17.46 3.14 -12.11
C GLY A 9 16.19 2.69 -11.39
N GLY A 10 15.22 3.58 -11.19
CA GLY A 10 13.94 3.18 -10.61
C GLY A 10 12.92 4.29 -10.41
N PHE A 11 11.74 3.88 -9.93
CA PHE A 11 10.59 4.69 -9.61
C PHE A 11 10.03 4.34 -8.23
N ILE A 12 9.46 5.36 -7.58
CA ILE A 12 8.62 5.19 -6.39
C ILE A 12 7.27 5.87 -6.70
N GLY A 13 6.20 5.08 -6.80
CA GLY A 13 4.83 5.56 -6.97
C GLY A 13 4.10 5.66 -5.63
N CYS A 14 3.39 6.75 -5.36
CA CYS A 14 2.76 6.98 -4.06
C CYS A 14 1.24 7.07 -4.13
N ALA A 15 0.66 7.30 -5.31
CA ALA A 15 -0.75 7.03 -5.56
C ALA A 15 -0.95 5.63 -6.13
N MET A 16 -2.10 5.02 -5.82
CA MET A 16 -2.47 3.67 -6.27
C MET A 16 -2.23 3.42 -7.77
N THR A 17 -2.48 4.44 -8.60
CA THR A 17 -2.35 4.36 -10.06
C THR A 17 -0.92 4.53 -10.57
N ASP A 18 0.00 5.04 -9.76
CA ASP A 18 1.35 5.36 -10.21
C ASP A 18 2.13 4.09 -10.59
N PRO A 19 2.24 3.06 -9.72
CA PRO A 19 2.99 1.84 -10.07
C PRO A 19 2.40 1.15 -11.30
N VAL A 20 1.07 1.19 -11.47
CA VAL A 20 0.35 0.59 -12.59
C VAL A 20 0.73 1.27 -13.92
N GLY A 21 0.67 2.60 -13.96
CA GLY A 21 1.05 3.36 -15.16
C GLY A 21 2.54 3.24 -15.49
N ILE A 22 3.39 3.17 -14.46
CA ILE A 22 4.83 2.95 -14.63
C ILE A 22 5.08 1.52 -15.14
N GLY A 23 4.46 0.51 -14.54
CA GLY A 23 4.56 -0.90 -14.90
C GLY A 23 4.17 -1.13 -16.36
N LEU A 24 3.05 -0.55 -16.81
CA LEU A 24 2.66 -0.60 -18.22
C LEU A 24 3.77 -0.07 -19.14
N ALA A 25 4.37 1.09 -18.81
CA ALA A 25 5.43 1.66 -19.62
C ALA A 25 6.73 0.84 -19.59
N ILE A 26 7.07 0.24 -18.44
CA ILE A 26 8.22 -0.67 -18.30
C ILE A 26 8.01 -1.91 -19.16
N GLU A 27 6.81 -2.48 -19.13
CA GLU A 27 6.44 -3.66 -19.90
C GLU A 27 6.49 -3.41 -21.40
N GLU A 28 5.84 -2.34 -21.88
CA GLU A 28 5.84 -1.96 -23.30
C GLU A 28 7.26 -1.70 -23.84
N MET A 29 8.17 -1.23 -22.98
CA MET A 29 9.55 -0.91 -23.35
C MET A 29 10.53 -2.06 -23.13
N GLY A 30 10.11 -3.20 -22.56
CA GLY A 30 10.99 -4.33 -22.26
C GLY A 30 12.10 -3.98 -21.26
N LEU A 31 11.77 -3.17 -20.24
CA LEU A 31 12.69 -2.66 -19.23
C LEU A 31 12.58 -3.35 -17.87
N GLN A 32 11.86 -4.47 -17.81
CA GLN A 32 11.88 -5.36 -16.65
C GLN A 32 13.33 -5.71 -16.27
N ASP A 33 13.61 -5.87 -14.98
CA ASP A 33 14.93 -6.12 -14.39
C ASP A 33 16.00 -5.01 -14.60
N LYS A 34 15.71 -3.97 -15.39
CA LYS A 34 16.62 -2.84 -15.66
C LYS A 34 16.25 -1.58 -14.89
N THR A 35 15.01 -1.47 -14.45
CA THR A 35 14.49 -0.31 -13.75
C THR A 35 13.57 -0.79 -12.64
N ALA A 36 13.94 -0.49 -11.40
CA ALA A 36 13.14 -0.91 -10.25
C ALA A 36 11.85 -0.08 -10.15
N VAL A 37 10.72 -0.70 -9.85
CA VAL A 37 9.43 -0.04 -9.66
C VAL A 37 8.83 -0.54 -8.36
N VAL A 38 8.72 0.37 -7.40
CA VAL A 38 8.01 0.13 -6.14
C VAL A 38 6.95 1.20 -5.91
N GLY A 39 5.95 0.92 -5.09
CA GLY A 39 5.01 1.95 -4.68
C GLY A 39 3.72 1.46 -4.08
N THR A 40 2.77 2.37 -3.85
CA THR A 40 1.47 2.00 -3.28
C THR A 40 0.51 1.55 -4.38
N SER A 41 -0.07 0.36 -4.26
CA SER A 41 -1.15 -0.16 -5.12
C SER A 41 -1.86 -1.33 -4.40
N LEU A 42 -2.86 -1.95 -5.04
CA LEU A 42 -3.46 -3.22 -4.62
C LEU A 42 -3.20 -4.32 -5.66
N VAL A 43 -3.33 -5.59 -5.25
CA VAL A 43 -3.07 -6.75 -6.12
C VAL A 43 -4.09 -6.80 -7.26
N SER A 44 -5.35 -6.45 -7.01
CA SER A 44 -6.40 -6.42 -8.03
C SER A 44 -6.08 -5.53 -9.25
N VAL A 45 -5.19 -4.54 -9.09
CA VAL A 45 -4.84 -3.59 -10.15
C VAL A 45 -3.40 -3.77 -10.62
N ALA A 46 -2.46 -4.06 -9.72
CA ALA A 46 -1.04 -4.20 -10.06
C ALA A 46 -0.57 -5.64 -10.29
N GLY A 47 -1.40 -6.65 -9.95
CA GLY A 47 -1.01 -8.06 -9.97
C GLY A 47 -0.49 -8.56 -11.32
N ALA A 48 -1.09 -8.10 -12.43
CA ALA A 48 -0.61 -8.45 -13.77
C ALA A 48 0.84 -7.98 -14.00
N TYR A 49 1.21 -6.81 -13.48
CA TYR A 49 2.55 -6.23 -13.65
C TYR A 49 3.57 -6.77 -12.64
N LEU A 50 3.11 -7.20 -11.46
CA LEU A 50 3.92 -8.02 -10.54
C LEU A 50 4.28 -9.37 -11.20
N GLU A 51 3.30 -10.01 -11.85
CA GLU A 51 3.50 -11.30 -12.53
C GLU A 51 4.55 -11.18 -13.66
N THR A 52 4.52 -10.09 -14.42
CA THR A 52 5.46 -9.88 -15.54
C THR A 52 6.81 -9.30 -15.11
N GLY A 53 6.99 -8.92 -13.84
CA GLY A 53 8.20 -8.26 -13.34
C GLY A 53 8.35 -6.80 -13.78
N ALA A 54 7.26 -6.19 -14.25
CA ALA A 54 7.23 -4.76 -14.58
C ALA A 54 7.02 -3.87 -13.34
N ILE A 55 6.51 -4.46 -12.26
CA ILE A 55 6.52 -3.90 -10.90
C ILE A 55 7.25 -4.91 -10.01
N ASP A 56 8.19 -4.45 -9.18
CA ASP A 56 8.96 -5.33 -8.29
C ASP A 56 8.23 -5.57 -6.97
N ALA A 57 7.64 -4.51 -6.40
CA ALA A 57 6.91 -4.59 -5.16
C ALA A 57 5.84 -3.50 -5.05
N ILE A 58 4.77 -3.80 -4.34
CA ILE A 58 3.79 -2.81 -3.90
C ILE A 58 3.65 -2.85 -2.38
N SER A 59 3.38 -1.71 -1.77
CA SER A 59 3.19 -1.59 -0.33
C SER A 59 1.86 -0.91 -0.01
N PHE A 60 1.06 -1.51 0.87
CA PHE A 60 -0.27 -1.02 1.24
C PHE A 60 -0.67 -1.44 2.66
N TRP A 61 -1.97 -1.36 2.92
CA TRP A 61 -2.69 -1.83 4.10
C TRP A 61 -4.00 -2.43 3.61
N ASP A 62 -4.58 -3.37 4.34
CA ASP A 62 -5.94 -3.83 4.03
C ASP A 62 -6.93 -2.66 4.18
N PRO A 63 -7.56 -2.18 3.08
CA PRO A 63 -8.47 -1.05 3.14
C PRO A 63 -9.73 -1.32 3.97
N ALA A 64 -10.18 -2.58 4.06
CA ALA A 64 -11.34 -2.96 4.84
C ALA A 64 -11.06 -2.84 6.34
N ASP A 65 -9.88 -3.27 6.78
CA ASP A 65 -9.42 -3.12 8.17
C ASP A 65 -9.33 -1.65 8.57
N VAL A 66 -8.74 -0.80 7.71
CA VAL A 66 -8.69 0.66 7.97
C VAL A 66 -10.09 1.24 8.06
N GLY A 67 -11.00 0.84 7.15
CA GLY A 67 -12.40 1.26 7.18
C GLY A 67 -13.11 0.87 8.48
N TYR A 68 -12.88 -0.36 8.98
CA TYR A 68 -13.43 -0.82 10.25
C TYR A 68 -12.89 0.01 11.42
N VAL A 69 -11.57 0.19 11.49
CA VAL A 69 -10.90 1.00 12.52
C VAL A 69 -11.47 2.42 12.59
N MET A 70 -11.63 3.09 11.44
CA MET A 70 -12.18 4.44 11.37
C MET A 70 -13.63 4.50 11.91
N ASN A 71 -14.46 3.52 11.56
CA ASN A 71 -15.84 3.45 12.04
C ASN A 71 -15.92 3.13 13.54
N ALA A 72 -15.07 2.23 14.05
CA ALA A 72 -15.00 1.90 15.46
C ALA A 72 -14.61 3.13 16.30
N ILE A 73 -13.60 3.88 15.86
CA ILE A 73 -13.20 5.15 16.48
C ILE A 73 -14.36 6.15 16.48
N ALA A 74 -15.02 6.34 15.33
CA ALA A 74 -16.14 7.28 15.21
C ALA A 74 -17.30 6.92 16.16
N ALA A 75 -17.64 5.63 16.26
CA ALA A 75 -18.68 5.14 17.16
C ALA A 75 -18.35 5.41 18.64
N ARG A 76 -17.11 5.14 19.07
CA ARG A 76 -16.64 5.42 20.45
C ARG A 76 -16.74 6.91 20.79
N ILE A 77 -16.28 7.78 19.89
CA ILE A 77 -16.36 9.24 20.07
C ILE A 77 -17.83 9.69 20.19
N LEU A 78 -18.73 9.17 19.35
CA LEU A 78 -20.16 9.49 19.42
C LEU A 78 -20.84 8.98 20.71
N ALA A 79 -20.32 7.90 21.30
CA ALA A 79 -20.75 7.39 22.60
C ALA A 79 -20.18 8.20 23.79
N GLY A 80 -19.32 9.20 23.54
CA GLY A 80 -18.68 10.02 24.57
C GLY A 80 -17.41 9.38 25.15
N GLU A 81 -16.88 8.34 24.53
CA GLU A 81 -15.62 7.72 24.93
C GLU A 81 -14.43 8.50 24.36
N ALA A 82 -13.32 8.51 25.10
CA ALA A 82 -12.04 9.01 24.63
C ALA A 82 -11.24 7.90 23.94
N ILE A 83 -10.46 8.28 22.93
CA ILE A 83 -9.41 7.43 22.35
C ILE A 83 -8.09 7.82 22.99
N ALA A 84 -7.32 6.84 23.47
CA ALA A 84 -6.03 7.06 24.08
C ALA A 84 -4.88 6.44 23.28
N ASP A 85 -3.67 6.94 23.52
CA ASP A 85 -2.44 6.30 23.07
C ASP A 85 -2.34 4.89 23.65
N GLY A 86 -1.96 3.90 22.84
CA GLY A 86 -1.91 2.49 23.22
C GLY A 86 -3.26 1.75 23.22
N ASP A 87 -4.36 2.42 22.83
CA ASP A 87 -5.66 1.75 22.70
C ASP A 87 -5.59 0.57 21.70
N ASN A 88 -6.36 -0.48 22.01
CA ASN A 88 -6.54 -1.63 21.15
C ASN A 88 -7.87 -1.50 20.40
N LEU A 89 -7.82 -1.45 19.06
CA LEU A 89 -8.99 -1.32 18.20
C LEU A 89 -9.53 -2.66 17.67
N GLY A 90 -8.93 -3.78 18.07
CA GLY A 90 -9.38 -5.14 17.75
C GLY A 90 -9.12 -5.59 16.31
N VAL A 91 -8.27 -4.86 15.58
CA VAL A 91 -7.92 -5.12 14.18
C VAL A 91 -6.42 -5.33 14.06
N PRO A 92 -5.94 -6.31 13.26
CA PRO A 92 -4.52 -6.53 13.00
C PRO A 92 -3.74 -5.27 12.65
N GLY A 93 -2.66 -5.02 13.39
CA GLY A 93 -1.83 -3.81 13.25
C GLY A 93 -2.40 -2.57 13.94
N TYR A 94 -3.58 -2.65 14.58
CA TYR A 94 -4.21 -1.58 15.35
C TYR A 94 -4.52 -2.00 16.79
N GLU A 95 -3.89 -3.06 17.28
CA GLU A 95 -4.03 -3.50 18.67
C GLU A 95 -3.26 -2.65 19.67
N GLN A 96 -2.32 -1.83 19.17
CA GLN A 96 -1.53 -0.86 19.94
C GLN A 96 -1.34 0.39 19.08
N ILE A 97 -2.34 1.28 19.07
CA ILE A 97 -2.25 2.51 18.27
C ILE A 97 -1.33 3.55 18.91
N THR A 98 -0.73 4.39 18.09
CA THR A 98 -0.10 5.64 18.54
C THR A 98 -1.03 6.82 18.29
N LEU A 99 -1.22 7.68 19.28
CA LEU A 99 -2.00 8.92 19.17
C LEU A 99 -1.09 10.16 19.28
N ASN A 100 -0.92 10.87 18.18
CA ASN A 100 -0.22 12.15 18.14
C ASN A 100 -1.17 13.29 17.77
N GLY A 101 -1.67 13.99 18.78
CA GLY A 101 -2.68 15.03 18.62
C GLY A 101 -4.00 14.46 18.10
N LYS A 102 -4.23 14.56 16.79
CA LYS A 102 -5.40 13.99 16.10
C LYS A 102 -5.05 12.88 15.12
N VAL A 103 -3.78 12.50 15.05
CA VAL A 103 -3.28 11.46 14.14
C VAL A 103 -3.22 10.15 14.91
N ILE A 104 -3.96 9.16 14.42
CA ILE A 104 -3.92 7.78 14.91
C ILE A 104 -3.13 6.95 13.90
N THR A 105 -2.13 6.23 14.37
CA THR A 105 -1.24 5.41 13.55
C THR A 105 -1.23 3.97 14.05
N GLY A 106 -1.36 3.02 13.13
CA GLY A 106 -1.14 1.58 13.37
C GLY A 106 0.14 1.07 12.67
N GLN A 107 0.34 -0.25 12.75
CA GLN A 107 1.45 -1.00 12.16
C GLN A 107 0.92 -2.12 11.27
N ALA A 108 0.07 -1.77 10.30
CA ALA A 108 -0.64 -2.70 9.42
C ALA A 108 -0.07 -2.73 7.98
N TRP A 109 1.22 -2.42 7.82
CA TRP A 109 1.88 -2.38 6.51
C TRP A 109 1.97 -3.78 5.91
N ILE A 110 1.66 -3.88 4.62
CA ILE A 110 1.73 -5.11 3.84
C ILE A 110 2.61 -4.81 2.62
N ASP A 111 3.69 -5.57 2.48
CA ASP A 111 4.53 -5.57 1.28
C ASP A 111 4.21 -6.79 0.43
N VAL A 112 3.90 -6.55 -0.83
CA VAL A 112 3.53 -7.57 -1.81
C VAL A 112 4.50 -7.56 -2.96
N THR A 113 4.97 -8.76 -3.28
CA THR A 113 5.78 -9.10 -4.44
C THR A 113 5.09 -10.22 -5.22
N LYS A 114 5.71 -10.66 -6.32
CA LYS A 114 5.21 -11.82 -7.08
C LYS A 114 5.06 -13.08 -6.21
N GLU A 115 5.92 -13.23 -5.19
CA GLU A 115 5.99 -14.43 -4.34
C GLU A 115 4.83 -14.58 -3.35
N ASN A 116 4.12 -13.49 -3.00
CA ASN A 116 3.04 -13.52 -2.00
C ASN A 116 1.74 -12.85 -2.44
N MET A 117 1.65 -12.34 -3.68
CA MET A 117 0.45 -11.66 -4.17
C MET A 117 -0.80 -12.56 -4.19
N ASP A 118 -0.63 -13.88 -4.23
CA ASP A 118 -1.72 -14.86 -4.18
C ASP A 118 -2.43 -14.93 -2.81
N GLN A 119 -1.86 -14.29 -1.78
CA GLN A 119 -2.44 -14.20 -0.43
C GLN A 119 -3.47 -13.07 -0.29
N TYR A 120 -3.61 -12.21 -1.30
CA TYR A 120 -4.46 -11.02 -1.25
C TYR A 120 -5.39 -11.00 -2.47
N ASP A 121 -6.69 -10.87 -2.23
CA ASP A 121 -7.75 -10.95 -3.27
C ASP A 121 -8.35 -9.58 -3.65
N PHE A 122 -7.68 -8.50 -3.25
CA PHE A 122 -8.14 -7.12 -3.39
C PHE A 122 -7.14 -6.19 -4.05
#